data_AF-A0A2P8CWP9-F1
#
_entry.id   AF-A0A2P8CWP9-F1
#
_cell.length_a   1.000
_cell.length_b   1.000
_cell.length_c   1.000
_cell.angle_alpha   90.00
_cell.angle_beta   90.00
_cell.angle_gamma   90.00
#
_symmetry.space_group_name_H-M   'P 1'
#
loop_
_entity.id
_entity.type
_entity.pdbx_description
1 polymer ?
#
loop_
_entity_poly.entity_id
_entity_poly.type
_entity_poly.pdbx_seq_one_letter_code
_entity_poly.pdbx_strand_id
1 'polypeptide(L)'
;MPRPERPHRADVEISAVVAARELTFREVPTVATTFPGDDDQEAASGSDRTRLPTPVGAGVVYRDVRVDYRLATRLPGQYRGIAGPGEVPPETADPPEETDGDRAP
;
A
#
# COMPACT_ATOMS: atom_id res chain seq x y z
N MET A 1 -14.28 10.65 3.64
CA MET A 1 -14.32 10.54 2.17
C MET A 1 -15.28 9.44 1.77
N PRO A 2 -16.12 9.63 0.74
CA PRO A 2 -16.93 8.55 0.16
C PRO A 2 -16.01 7.43 -0.33
N ARG A 3 -16.54 6.22 -0.46
CA ARG A 3 -15.76 5.10 -0.98
C ARG A 3 -15.31 5.42 -2.40
N PRO A 4 -14.01 5.31 -2.71
CA PRO A 4 -13.57 5.49 -4.08
C PRO A 4 -14.09 4.35 -4.96
N GLU A 5 -14.33 4.64 -6.23
CA GLU A 5 -14.42 3.59 -7.26
C GLU A 5 -13.13 2.77 -7.27
N ARG A 6 -13.20 1.56 -7.83
CA ARG A 6 -12.03 0.68 -7.88
C ARG A 6 -11.04 1.30 -8.86
N PRO A 7 -9.84 1.73 -8.44
CA PRO A 7 -8.87 2.27 -9.38
C PRO A 7 -8.46 1.17 -10.35
N HIS A 8 -8.47 1.47 -11.65
CA HIS A 8 -8.12 0.49 -12.70
C HIS A 8 -6.67 -0.03 -12.61
N ARG A 9 -5.80 0.70 -11.92
CA ARG A 9 -4.36 0.45 -11.84
C ARG A 9 -3.85 0.13 -10.43
N ALA A 10 -4.74 -0.13 -9.48
CA ALA A 10 -4.30 -0.50 -8.13
C ALA A 10 -3.59 -1.86 -8.14
N ASP A 11 -2.40 -1.91 -7.56
CA ASP A 11 -1.63 -3.15 -7.37
C ASP A 11 -2.14 -3.90 -6.12
N VAL A 12 -2.58 -3.15 -5.10
CA VAL A 12 -3.12 -3.67 -3.85
C VAL A 12 -4.47 -3.02 -3.55
N GLU A 13 -5.48 -3.85 -3.24
CA GLU A 13 -6.80 -3.42 -2.77
C GLU A 13 -7.17 -4.17 -1.49
N ILE A 14 -7.58 -3.42 -0.48
CA ILE A 14 -8.15 -3.94 0.76
C ILE A 14 -9.58 -3.42 0.89
N SER A 15 -10.53 -4.33 1.03
CA SER A 15 -11.94 -3.99 1.25
C SER A 15 -12.44 -4.58 2.56
N ALA A 16 -13.29 -3.83 3.25
CA ALA A 16 -13.98 -4.32 4.44
C ALA A 16 -15.46 -3.96 4.38
N VAL A 17 -16.31 -4.87 4.86
CA VAL A 17 -17.75 -4.65 4.98
C VAL A 17 -18.15 -4.91 6.42
N VAL A 18 -18.84 -3.94 7.01
CA VAL A 18 -19.47 -4.08 8.33
C VAL A 18 -20.96 -3.94 8.15
N ALA A 19 -21.72 -4.90 8.67
CA ALA A 19 -23.18 -4.86 8.65
C ALA A 19 -23.73 -5.22 10.03
N ALA A 20 -24.76 -4.50 10.46
CA ALA A 20 -25.43 -4.74 11.73
C ALA A 20 -26.93 -4.45 11.62
N ARG A 21 -27.75 -5.30 12.23
CA ARG A 21 -29.20 -5.03 12.37
C ARG A 21 -29.46 -3.92 13.37
N GLU A 22 -28.70 -3.90 14.45
CA GLU A 22 -28.73 -2.87 15.47
C GLU A 22 -27.31 -2.56 15.93
N LEU A 23 -26.96 -1.28 16.04
CA LEU A 23 -25.67 -0.80 16.52
C LEU A 23 -25.86 0.41 17.42
N THR A 24 -25.27 0.36 18.61
CA THR A 24 -25.27 1.47 19.57
C THR A 24 -23.85 1.78 19.99
N PHE A 25 -23.43 3.02 19.81
CA PHE A 25 -22.17 3.52 20.32
C PHE A 25 -22.36 4.01 21.75
N ARG A 26 -21.63 3.43 22.70
CA ARG A 26 -21.67 3.90 24.10
C ARG A 26 -21.09 5.30 24.25
N GLU A 27 -20.09 5.60 23.44
CA GLU A 27 -19.33 6.85 23.41
C GLU A 27 -19.11 7.24 21.95
N VAL A 28 -18.98 8.54 21.65
CA VAL A 28 -18.64 8.98 20.29
C VAL A 28 -17.18 8.57 20.01
N PRO A 29 -16.91 7.73 18.99
CA PRO A 29 -15.57 7.23 18.75
C PRO A 29 -14.68 8.31 18.12
N THR A 30 -13.46 8.45 18.64
CA THR A 30 -12.41 9.22 17.96
C THR A 30 -11.75 8.31 16.93
N VAL A 31 -11.94 8.60 15.65
CA VAL A 31 -11.37 7.82 14.55
C VAL A 31 -10.40 8.68 13.74
N ALA A 32 -9.23 8.14 13.49
CA ALA A 32 -8.25 8.69 12.57
C ALA A 32 -7.77 7.59 11.64
N THR A 33 -7.50 7.93 10.38
CA THR A 33 -6.90 7.03 9.40
C THR A 33 -5.70 7.74 8.84
N THR A 34 -4.52 7.16 9.07
CA THR A 34 -3.28 7.63 8.46
C THR A 34 -2.94 6.68 7.33
N PHE A 35 -2.83 7.21 6.12
CA PHE A 35 -2.35 6.48 4.98
C PHE A 35 -1.15 7.25 4.40
N PRO A 36 0.08 6.71 4.50
CA PRO A 36 1.24 7.30 3.86
C PRO A 36 1.22 6.95 2.37
N GLY A 37 0.36 7.63 1.62
CA GLY A 37 0.52 7.74 0.17
C GLY A 37 1.21 9.07 -0.06
N ASP A 38 2.42 9.06 -0.62
CA ASP A 38 3.03 10.29 -1.14
C ASP A 38 2.12 10.88 -2.22
N ASP A 39 2.15 12.20 -2.38
CA ASP A 39 1.32 12.95 -3.34
C ASP A 39 1.47 12.47 -4.79
N ASP A 40 2.54 11.72 -5.09
CA ASP A 40 2.85 11.12 -6.40
C ASP A 40 2.27 9.70 -6.58
N GLN A 41 1.70 9.08 -5.55
CA GLN A 41 1.15 7.73 -5.60
C GLN A 41 -0.36 7.75 -5.83
N GLU A 42 -0.83 7.01 -6.84
CA GLU A 42 -2.26 6.74 -7.05
C GLU A 42 -2.80 5.88 -5.88
N ALA A 43 -3.19 6.53 -4.80
CA ALA A 43 -3.79 5.90 -3.64
C ALA A 43 -5.11 6.56 -3.24
N ALA A 44 -6.09 5.74 -2.86
CA ALA A 44 -7.43 6.18 -2.50
C ALA A 44 -7.96 5.37 -1.32
N SER A 45 -8.53 6.08 -0.35
CA SER A 45 -9.19 5.51 0.83
C SER A 45 -10.56 6.17 1.05
N GLY A 46 -11.56 5.38 1.41
CA GLY A 46 -12.86 5.92 1.78
C GLY A 46 -13.89 4.86 2.16
N SER A 47 -15.03 5.33 2.66
CA SER A 47 -16.16 4.47 2.99
C SER A 47 -17.48 5.07 2.56
N ASP A 48 -18.39 4.20 2.14
CA ASP A 48 -19.80 4.50 1.98
C ASP A 48 -20.55 3.97 3.19
N ARG A 49 -21.45 4.80 3.72
CA ARG A 49 -22.19 4.51 4.94
C ARG A 49 -23.67 4.59 4.66
N THR A 50 -24.38 3.52 4.93
CA THR A 50 -25.83 3.45 4.85
C THR A 50 -26.40 3.51 6.27
N ARG A 51 -27.33 4.44 6.50
CA ARG A 51 -28.01 4.65 7.79
C ARG A 51 -27.08 4.84 8.99
N LEU A 52 -25.88 5.37 8.75
CA LEU A 52 -24.92 5.68 9.78
C LEU A 52 -24.22 7.02 9.49
N PRO A 53 -24.65 8.13 10.11
CA PRO A 53 -24.12 9.46 9.83
C PRO A 53 -22.67 9.60 10.31
N THR A 54 -22.01 10.64 9.83
CA THR A 54 -20.72 11.12 10.37
C THR A 54 -20.91 12.59 10.78
N PRO A 55 -20.74 12.95 12.07
CA PRO A 55 -20.41 12.07 13.20
C PRO A 55 -21.60 11.18 13.64
N VAL A 56 -21.30 10.15 14.44
CA VAL A 56 -22.31 9.34 15.15
C VAL A 56 -22.59 9.94 16.53
N GLY A 57 -23.75 9.64 17.11
CA GLY A 57 -24.15 10.03 18.45
C GLY A 57 -24.03 8.89 19.45
N ALA A 58 -23.68 9.23 20.70
CA ALA A 58 -23.68 8.29 21.82
C ALA A 58 -25.11 7.92 22.24
N GLY A 59 -25.35 6.65 22.58
CA GLY A 59 -26.65 6.13 23.02
C GLY A 59 -27.73 6.02 21.94
N VAL A 60 -27.43 6.41 20.69
CA VAL A 60 -28.37 6.29 19.56
C VAL A 60 -28.35 4.87 19.01
N VAL A 61 -29.56 4.31 18.83
CA VAL A 61 -29.76 2.99 18.22
C VAL A 61 -29.88 3.15 16.71
N TYR A 62 -28.85 2.72 15.98
CA TYR A 62 -28.85 2.69 14.52
C TYR A 62 -29.34 1.34 14.01
N ARG A 63 -30.25 1.34 13.03
CA ARG A 63 -30.85 0.12 12.48
C ARG A 63 -30.42 -0.14 11.04
N ASP A 64 -30.23 -1.42 10.73
CA ASP A 64 -29.84 -1.94 9.42
C ASP A 64 -28.68 -1.14 8.80
N VAL A 65 -27.62 -1.01 9.60
CA VAL A 65 -26.38 -0.30 9.27
C VAL A 65 -25.54 -1.11 8.29
N ARG A 66 -24.94 -0.42 7.33
CA ARG A 66 -23.90 -0.97 6.47
C ARG A 66 -22.80 0.05 6.24
N VAL A 67 -21.56 -0.41 6.34
CA VAL A 67 -20.37 0.37 5.98
C VAL A 67 -19.54 -0.46 5.02
N ASP A 68 -19.28 0.10 3.85
CA ASP A 68 -18.40 -0.48 2.84
C ASP A 68 -17.14 0.38 2.73
N TYR A 69 -16.00 -0.16 3.13
CA TYR A 69 -14.71 0.52 3.09
C TYR A 69 -13.84 -0.02 1.96
N ARG A 70 -13.09 0.87 1.33
CA ARG A 70 -12.04 0.54 0.36
C ARG A 70 -10.78 1.34 0.65
N LEU A 71 -9.67 0.63 0.58
CA LEU A 71 -8.33 1.17 0.41
C LEU A 71 -7.74 0.55 -0.86
N ALA A 72 -7.21 1.38 -1.75
CA ALA A 72 -6.54 0.93 -2.95
C ALA A 72 -5.29 1.78 -3.17
N THR A 73 -4.19 1.15 -3.55
CA THR A 73 -2.92 1.82 -3.81
C THR A 73 -2.12 1.09 -4.87
N ARG A 74 -1.24 1.83 -5.54
CA ARG A 74 -0.12 1.24 -6.27
C ARG A 74 0.98 0.85 -5.30
N LEU A 75 1.77 -0.15 -5.68
CA LEU A 75 3.03 -0.40 -5.00
C LEU A 75 3.97 0.77 -5.33
N PRO A 76 4.75 1.25 -4.36
CA PRO A 76 5.78 2.24 -4.66
C PRO A 76 6.68 1.66 -5.76
N GLY A 77 6.96 2.50 -6.76
CA GLY A 77 7.94 2.15 -7.78
C GLY A 77 9.22 1.71 -7.07
N GLN A 78 9.69 0.52 -7.48
CA GLN A 78 10.93 -0.14 -7.12
C GLN A 78 11.09 -0.63 -5.67
N TYR A 79 10.89 -1.95 -5.50
CA TYR A 79 11.90 -2.80 -4.85
C TYR A 79 13.27 -2.56 -5.51
N ARG A 80 13.92 -1.43 -5.23
CA ARG A 80 15.35 -1.23 -5.51
C ARG A 80 16.10 -1.68 -4.26
N GLY A 81 16.28 -2.99 -4.09
CA GLY A 81 17.22 -3.48 -3.07
C GLY A 81 16.82 -4.64 -2.16
N ILE A 82 16.03 -5.60 -2.63
CA ILE A 82 16.48 -6.98 -2.37
C ILE A 82 17.29 -7.37 -3.59
N ALA A 83 18.57 -7.00 -3.56
CA ALA A 83 19.55 -7.62 -4.43
C ALA A 83 19.36 -9.13 -4.26
N GLY A 84 18.91 -9.83 -5.30
CA GLY A 84 19.09 -11.27 -5.34
C GLY A 84 20.57 -11.58 -5.10
N PRO A 85 20.92 -12.70 -4.46
CA PRO A 85 22.31 -13.01 -4.22
C PRO A 85 23.02 -13.21 -5.57
N GLY A 86 23.95 -12.32 -5.89
CA GLY A 86 25.05 -12.56 -6.83
C GLY A 86 24.83 -12.07 -8.26
N GLU A 87 25.13 -10.79 -8.50
CA GLU A 87 26.06 -10.49 -9.59
C GLU A 87 27.34 -9.99 -8.92
N VAL A 88 28.29 -10.91 -8.78
CA VAL A 88 29.65 -10.58 -8.35
C VAL A 88 30.22 -9.67 -9.44
N PRO A 89 30.72 -8.46 -9.13
CA PRO A 89 31.45 -7.67 -10.11
C PRO A 89 32.58 -8.54 -10.67
N PRO A 90 32.91 -8.48 -11.97
CA PRO A 90 34.07 -9.20 -12.48
C PRO A 90 35.29 -8.75 -11.65
N GLU A 91 35.87 -9.71 -10.94
CA GLU A 91 37.13 -9.54 -10.23
C GLU A 91 38.12 -8.95 -11.21
N THR A 92 38.69 -7.81 -10.83
CA THR A 92 39.68 -7.04 -11.57
C THR A 92 40.56 -7.98 -12.35
N ALA A 93 40.46 -7.94 -13.68
CA ALA A 93 41.28 -8.78 -14.56
C ALA A 93 42.74 -8.67 -14.11
N ASP A 94 43.38 -9.82 -13.90
CA ASP A 94 44.81 -9.88 -13.61
C ASP A 94 45.57 -9.02 -14.64
N PRO A 95 46.60 -8.26 -14.20
CA PRO A 95 47.42 -7.52 -15.13
C PRO A 95 48.04 -8.49 -16.16
N PRO A 96 48.25 -8.06 -17.42
CA PRO A 96 48.78 -8.95 -18.44
C PRO A 96 50.15 -9.44 -18.01
N GLU A 97 50.38 -10.76 -18.07
CA GLU A 97 51.71 -11.35 -17.98
C GLU A 97 52.57 -10.76 -19.09
N GLU A 98 53.68 -10.10 -18.73
CA GLU A 98 54.75 -9.80 -19.68
C GLU A 98 55.30 -11.13 -20.22
N THR A 99 54.93 -11.46 -21.45
CA THR A 99 55.59 -12.52 -22.20
C THR A 99 57.02 -12.08 -22.51
N ASP A 100 57.97 -12.58 -21.71
CA ASP A 100 59.37 -12.69 -22.09
C ASP A 100 59.48 -13.65 -23.28
N GLY A 101 60.05 -13.19 -24.38
CA GLY A 101 60.37 -14.06 -25.50
C GLY A 101 60.29 -13.41 -26.87
N ASP A 102 61.32 -12.64 -27.23
CA ASP A 102 61.94 -12.94 -28.53
C ASP A 102 63.45 -12.75 -28.46
N ARG A 103 64.14 -13.89 -28.38
CA ARG A 103 65.56 -14.04 -28.64
C ARG A 103 65.69 -14.79 -29.96
N ALA A 104 66.17 -14.12 -30.99
CA ALA A 104 66.88 -14.76 -32.11
C ALA A 104 67.56 -13.70 -33.01
N PRO A 105 68.56 -14.07 -33.83
CA PRO A 105 69.55 -15.15 -33.71
C PRO A 105 70.98 -14.64 -33.38
#